data_AF-A0A969RAX9-F1
#
_entry.id   AF-A0A969RAX9-F1
#
_cell.length_a   1.000
_cell.length_b   1.000
_cell.length_c   1.000
_cell.angle_alpha   90.00
_cell.angle_beta   90.00
_cell.angle_gamma   90.00
#
_symmetry.space_group_name_H-M   'P 1'
#
loop_
_entity.id
_entity.type
_entity.pdbx_description
1 polymer ?
#
loop_
_entity_poly.entity_id
_entity_poly.type
_entity_poly.pdbx_seq_one_letter_code
_entity_poly.pdbx_strand_id
1 'polypeptide(L)'
;MEVNIKTLTPLWTGGVEAGKCDRIHETGILGSLRWWMEVLVRGVGGNACDPTEQKCLYDPKKPNNGLCDVCKVFGATGWKRRFRLSVNVDDEQSKTVWQPSVPLRITPFDRTRGWFLNPGWLGTLQIKIQGDPETLVELYILLRFIETWGNIGARPQLGYGAFRIIDIKDPPPAACYAIYGDRSPSDQPDLRTFTFFKLRFTTKTATWWQTVPGIRELRGKLDKKREWSELEQLAKHGMVPTTPALKIIFAIIINGHPRTYPIGFSVQFGRETIASAVKLPSVGHIAWILQMSGRFEVGCICLKITMDAPSSERF
;
A
#
# COMPACT_ATOMS: atom_id res chain seq x y z
N MET A 1 -14.45 -8.11 -16.98
CA MET A 1 -13.04 -8.46 -16.80
C MET A 1 -12.84 -9.32 -15.56
N GLU A 2 -11.88 -10.24 -15.61
CA GLU A 2 -11.37 -10.98 -14.45
C GLU A 2 -9.88 -10.70 -14.33
N VAL A 3 -9.42 -10.36 -13.13
CA VAL A 3 -8.04 -9.95 -12.87
C VAL A 3 -7.44 -10.89 -11.84
N ASN A 4 -6.52 -11.78 -12.24
CA ASN A 4 -5.85 -12.66 -11.30
C ASN A 4 -4.58 -11.97 -10.81
N ILE A 5 -4.39 -11.91 -9.49
CA ILE A 5 -3.28 -11.21 -8.85
C ILE A 5 -2.52 -12.12 -7.91
N LYS A 6 -1.21 -11.91 -7.82
CA LYS A 6 -0.35 -12.47 -6.78
C LYS A 6 -0.04 -11.40 -5.75
N THR A 7 -0.26 -11.70 -4.47
CA THR A 7 0.19 -10.84 -3.38
C THR A 7 1.71 -10.90 -3.22
N LEU A 8 2.33 -9.74 -3.03
CA LEU A 8 3.78 -9.58 -2.79
C LEU A 8 4.06 -9.28 -1.31
N THR A 9 3.09 -8.69 -0.60
CA THR A 9 3.05 -8.64 0.87
C THR A 9 1.64 -8.99 1.34
N PRO A 10 1.46 -9.40 2.62
CA PRO A 10 0.18 -9.90 3.10
C PRO A 10 -0.94 -8.90 2.88
N LEU A 11 -2.07 -9.39 2.36
CA LEU A 11 -3.31 -8.65 2.24
C LEU A 11 -4.03 -8.69 3.59
N TRP A 12 -4.51 -7.55 4.08
CA TRP A 12 -5.38 -7.48 5.27
C TRP A 12 -6.61 -6.64 4.95
N THR A 13 -7.77 -7.29 4.87
CA THR A 13 -9.05 -6.64 4.51
C THR A 13 -9.90 -6.25 5.71
N GLY A 14 -9.41 -6.47 6.93
CA GLY A 14 -10.24 -6.51 8.13
C GLY A 14 -10.85 -7.90 8.35
N GLY A 15 -11.67 -7.99 9.40
CA GLY A 15 -12.41 -9.17 9.82
C GLY A 15 -13.40 -8.78 10.91
N VAL A 16 -14.29 -9.69 11.30
CA VAL A 16 -15.34 -9.41 12.31
C VAL A 16 -14.72 -9.13 13.69
N GLU A 17 -13.67 -9.87 14.05
CA GLU A 17 -12.91 -9.65 15.28
C GLU A 17 -11.77 -8.64 15.10
N ALA A 18 -11.61 -7.78 16.10
CA ALA A 18 -10.60 -6.71 16.12
C ALA A 18 -9.18 -7.26 15.93
N GLY A 19 -8.67 -7.09 14.70
CA GLY A 19 -7.30 -7.40 14.34
C GLY A 19 -7.06 -8.76 13.69
N LYS A 20 -8.06 -9.63 13.60
CA LYS A 20 -7.98 -10.86 12.79
C LYS A 20 -8.17 -10.54 11.29
N CYS A 21 -7.89 -11.52 10.45
CA CYS A 21 -8.29 -11.59 9.04
C CYS A 21 -8.67 -13.05 8.81
N ASP A 22 -9.95 -13.36 9.04
CA ASP A 22 -10.53 -14.69 8.93
C ASP A 22 -10.61 -15.19 7.48
N ARG A 23 -10.88 -14.25 6.57
CA ARG A 23 -10.89 -14.44 5.12
C ARG A 23 -10.53 -13.11 4.42
N ILE A 24 -10.52 -13.12 3.10
CA ILE A 24 -10.51 -11.89 2.30
C ILE A 24 -11.95 -11.35 2.25
N HIS A 25 -12.16 -10.11 2.67
CA HIS A 25 -13.46 -9.43 2.60
C HIS A 25 -13.43 -8.37 1.50
N GLU A 26 -14.35 -8.43 0.54
CA GLU A 26 -14.34 -7.56 -0.64
C GLU A 26 -14.55 -6.08 -0.29
N THR A 27 -15.18 -5.79 0.85
CA THR A 27 -15.34 -4.44 1.40
C THR A 27 -14.00 -3.76 1.67
N GLY A 28 -12.99 -4.49 2.16
CA GLY A 28 -11.65 -3.98 2.40
C GLY A 28 -10.92 -3.61 1.10
N ILE A 29 -11.08 -4.44 0.06
CA ILE A 29 -10.56 -4.14 -1.28
C ILE A 29 -11.30 -2.94 -1.89
N LEU A 30 -12.64 -2.93 -1.85
CA LEU A 30 -13.46 -1.83 -2.35
C LEU A 30 -13.13 -0.49 -1.68
N GLY A 31 -12.87 -0.46 -0.38
CA GLY A 31 -12.41 0.73 0.33
C GLY A 31 -11.07 1.26 -0.21
N SER A 32 -10.10 0.37 -0.42
CA SER A 32 -8.79 0.76 -0.99
C SER A 32 -8.88 1.24 -2.44
N LEU A 33 -9.69 0.57 -3.28
CA LEU A 33 -9.97 0.97 -4.65
C LEU A 33 -10.64 2.36 -4.68
N ARG A 34 -11.62 2.59 -3.81
CA ARG A 34 -12.29 3.90 -3.70
C ARG A 34 -11.29 4.99 -3.33
N TRP A 35 -10.49 4.78 -2.28
CA TRP A 35 -9.53 5.79 -1.82
C TRP A 35 -8.53 6.19 -2.91
N TRP A 36 -7.99 5.22 -3.63
CA TRP A 36 -7.12 5.50 -4.78
C TRP A 36 -7.85 6.17 -5.94
N MET A 37 -9.11 5.83 -6.21
CA MET A 37 -9.93 6.54 -7.20
C MET A 37 -10.14 8.01 -6.81
N GLU A 38 -10.35 8.33 -5.52
CA GLU A 38 -10.45 9.71 -5.05
C GLU A 38 -9.15 10.51 -5.25
N VAL A 39 -7.98 9.89 -5.04
CA VAL A 39 -6.67 10.50 -5.33
C VAL A 39 -6.49 10.74 -6.84
N LEU A 40 -6.83 9.76 -7.69
CA LEU A 40 -6.72 9.86 -9.15
C LEU A 40 -7.66 10.92 -9.72
N VAL A 41 -8.94 10.92 -9.30
CA VAL A 41 -9.97 11.85 -9.79
C VAL A 41 -9.61 13.30 -9.46
N ARG A 42 -9.13 13.61 -8.24
CA ARG A 42 -8.63 14.95 -7.92
C ARG A 42 -7.41 15.31 -8.78
N GLY A 43 -6.51 14.34 -9.00
CA GLY A 43 -5.33 14.47 -9.85
C GLY A 43 -5.59 14.88 -11.31
N VAL A 44 -6.63 14.34 -11.93
CA VAL A 44 -7.07 14.73 -13.28
C VAL A 44 -8.04 15.93 -13.28
N GLY A 45 -8.17 16.63 -12.15
CA GLY A 45 -9.00 17.82 -12.01
C GLY A 45 -10.49 17.56 -11.80
N GLY A 46 -10.93 16.31 -11.68
CA GLY A 46 -12.32 15.93 -11.35
C GLY A 46 -12.69 16.22 -9.89
N ASN A 47 -13.90 15.83 -9.48
CA ASN A 47 -14.42 16.06 -8.13
C ASN A 47 -14.52 14.75 -7.33
N ALA A 48 -13.92 14.71 -6.14
CA ALA A 48 -14.08 13.64 -5.17
C ALA A 48 -14.33 14.22 -3.76
N CYS A 49 -15.46 13.85 -3.15
CA CYS A 49 -15.90 14.34 -1.85
C CYS A 49 -14.89 14.08 -0.73
N ASP A 50 -14.93 14.90 0.30
CA ASP A 50 -14.23 14.65 1.56
C ASP A 50 -14.90 13.44 2.29
N PRO A 51 -14.17 12.38 2.64
CA PRO A 51 -14.74 11.23 3.36
C PRO A 51 -15.03 11.51 4.84
N THR A 52 -14.58 12.65 5.39
CA THR A 52 -14.83 13.06 6.78
C THR A 52 -16.10 13.92 6.93
N GLU A 53 -16.67 14.41 5.83
CA GLU A 53 -17.88 15.23 5.81
C GLU A 53 -19.00 14.57 4.99
N GLN A 54 -20.27 14.74 5.39
CA GLN A 54 -21.41 14.19 4.64
C GLN A 54 -21.76 15.03 3.39
N LYS A 55 -20.89 14.97 2.38
CA LYS A 55 -20.97 15.78 1.14
C LYS A 55 -21.70 15.13 -0.04
N CYS A 56 -21.92 13.81 -0.06
CA CYS A 56 -22.60 13.12 -1.16
C CYS A 56 -23.83 12.33 -0.70
N LEU A 57 -25.00 12.93 -0.92
CA LEU A 57 -26.32 12.31 -0.86
C LEU A 57 -26.95 12.44 -2.25
N TYR A 58 -27.53 11.35 -2.77
CA TYR A 58 -28.25 11.39 -4.05
C TYR A 58 -29.49 12.28 -3.95
N ASP A 59 -29.54 13.31 -4.81
CA ASP A 59 -30.66 14.24 -4.94
C ASP A 59 -30.81 14.65 -6.41
N PRO A 60 -31.82 14.16 -7.14
CA PRO A 60 -31.98 14.44 -8.58
C PRO A 60 -32.35 15.90 -8.88
N LYS A 61 -32.59 16.74 -7.87
CA LYS A 61 -32.80 18.19 -8.04
C LYS A 61 -31.48 18.97 -8.05
N LYS A 62 -30.35 18.36 -7.67
CA LYS A 62 -29.03 18.99 -7.63
C LYS A 62 -28.23 18.70 -8.91
N PRO A 63 -27.35 19.62 -9.35
CA PRO A 63 -26.36 19.33 -10.39
C PRO A 63 -25.56 18.04 -10.09
N ASN A 64 -25.31 17.22 -11.11
CA ASN A 64 -24.70 15.88 -10.97
C ASN A 64 -25.41 14.96 -9.95
N ASN A 65 -26.71 15.17 -9.72
CA ASN A 65 -27.51 14.47 -8.70
C ASN A 65 -26.95 14.57 -7.26
N GLY A 66 -26.16 15.61 -6.95
CA GLY A 66 -25.45 15.75 -5.67
C GLY A 66 -24.25 14.80 -5.49
N LEU A 67 -23.80 14.13 -6.55
CA LEU A 67 -22.71 13.15 -6.51
C LEU A 67 -21.40 13.73 -7.07
N CYS A 68 -20.31 13.56 -6.33
CA CYS A 68 -18.96 13.66 -6.89
C CYS A 68 -18.68 12.49 -7.84
N ASP A 69 -17.64 12.58 -8.66
CA ASP A 69 -17.42 11.65 -9.77
C ASP A 69 -17.12 10.23 -9.27
N VAL A 70 -16.34 10.09 -8.20
CA VAL A 70 -16.13 8.79 -7.53
C VAL A 70 -17.42 8.20 -6.96
N CYS A 71 -18.33 9.03 -6.43
CA CYS A 71 -19.62 8.57 -5.92
C CYS A 71 -20.55 8.08 -7.03
N LYS A 72 -20.47 8.62 -8.25
CA LYS A 72 -21.21 8.09 -9.42
C LYS A 72 -20.82 6.63 -9.69
N VAL A 73 -19.54 6.30 -9.55
CA VAL A 73 -18.95 4.98 -9.85
C VAL A 73 -19.11 4.01 -8.66
N PHE A 74 -18.57 4.38 -7.50
CA PHE A 74 -18.46 3.54 -6.29
C PHE A 74 -19.74 3.50 -5.44
N GLY A 75 -20.70 4.39 -5.68
CA GLY A 75 -21.92 4.52 -4.89
C GLY A 75 -21.86 5.59 -3.79
N ALA A 76 -23.03 5.94 -3.29
CA ALA A 76 -23.27 6.88 -2.19
C ALA A 76 -24.63 6.58 -1.54
N THR A 77 -24.99 7.30 -0.46
CA THR A 77 -26.34 7.20 0.11
C THR A 77 -27.38 7.59 -0.94
N GLY A 78 -28.29 6.66 -1.25
CA GLY A 78 -29.29 6.79 -2.32
C GLY A 78 -28.80 6.46 -3.74
N TRP A 79 -27.51 6.14 -3.95
CA TRP A 79 -26.97 5.81 -5.28
C TRP A 79 -26.22 4.48 -5.32
N LYS A 80 -26.70 3.55 -6.15
CA LYS A 80 -26.10 2.21 -6.32
C LYS A 80 -24.85 2.25 -7.19
N ARG A 81 -23.74 1.73 -6.64
CA ARG A 81 -22.46 1.42 -7.30
C ARG A 81 -22.68 0.81 -8.71
N ARG A 82 -21.97 1.31 -9.71
CA ARG A 82 -22.08 0.90 -11.13
C ARG A 82 -21.64 -0.55 -11.39
N PHE A 83 -20.69 -1.04 -10.59
CA PHE A 83 -20.11 -2.37 -10.75
C PHE A 83 -20.43 -3.32 -9.59
N ARG A 84 -20.42 -4.62 -9.88
CA ARG A 84 -20.20 -5.69 -8.91
C ARG A 84 -18.70 -6.02 -8.88
N LEU A 85 -18.20 -6.30 -7.69
CA LEU A 85 -16.88 -6.88 -7.45
C LEU A 85 -17.10 -8.10 -6.56
N SER A 86 -16.44 -9.21 -6.88
CA SER A 86 -16.35 -10.41 -6.04
C SER A 86 -14.93 -10.96 -6.09
N VAL A 87 -14.50 -11.61 -5.01
CA VAL A 87 -13.17 -12.23 -4.91
C VAL A 87 -13.32 -13.74 -4.86
N ASN A 88 -12.65 -14.44 -5.77
CA ASN A 88 -12.46 -15.88 -5.70
C ASN A 88 -11.02 -16.13 -5.23
N VAL A 89 -10.85 -17.06 -4.28
CA VAL A 89 -9.53 -17.45 -3.75
C VAL A 89 -9.24 -18.87 -4.23
N ASP A 90 -7.98 -19.14 -4.57
CA ASP A 90 -7.51 -20.51 -4.78
C ASP A 90 -7.16 -21.10 -3.40
N ASP A 91 -8.06 -21.92 -2.86
CA ASP A 91 -7.98 -22.41 -1.48
C ASP A 91 -6.73 -23.27 -1.23
N GLU A 92 -6.25 -24.05 -2.22
CA GLU A 92 -5.04 -24.87 -2.10
C GLU A 92 -3.77 -24.03 -1.95
N GLN A 93 -3.74 -22.84 -2.56
CA GLN A 93 -2.64 -21.87 -2.44
C GLN A 93 -2.82 -20.91 -1.26
N SER A 94 -3.97 -20.92 -0.59
CA SER A 94 -4.33 -19.93 0.43
C SER A 94 -3.61 -20.17 1.76
N LYS A 95 -2.84 -19.18 2.25
CA LYS A 95 -2.21 -19.26 3.58
C LYS A 95 -2.28 -17.93 4.32
N THR A 96 -2.92 -17.94 5.49
CA THR A 96 -2.70 -16.93 6.54
C THR A 96 -1.27 -17.09 7.05
N VAL A 97 -0.47 -16.03 7.01
CA VAL A 97 1.01 -16.17 6.94
C VAL A 97 1.68 -16.58 8.25
N TRP A 98 0.97 -16.62 9.38
CA TRP A 98 1.46 -17.21 10.62
C TRP A 98 0.34 -17.78 11.48
N GLN A 99 0.66 -18.84 12.23
CA GLN A 99 -0.25 -19.48 13.19
C GLN A 99 0.43 -19.60 14.57
N PRO A 100 -0.28 -19.25 15.68
CA PRO A 100 -1.67 -18.81 15.73
C PRO A 100 -1.85 -17.35 15.27
N SER A 101 -3.04 -17.04 14.75
CA SER A 101 -3.46 -15.76 14.15
C SER A 101 -3.58 -14.60 15.17
N VAL A 102 -2.49 -14.30 15.86
CA VAL A 102 -2.34 -13.27 16.89
C VAL A 102 -1.38 -12.19 16.36
N PRO A 103 -1.63 -10.89 16.60
CA PRO A 103 -0.72 -9.83 16.16
C PRO A 103 0.69 -9.94 16.77
N LEU A 104 1.72 -9.74 15.94
CA LEU A 104 3.13 -9.70 16.36
C LEU A 104 3.46 -8.30 16.88
N ARG A 105 3.90 -8.20 18.14
CA ARG A 105 4.33 -6.93 18.75
C ARG A 105 5.83 -6.74 18.57
N ILE A 106 6.21 -5.79 17.72
CA ILE A 106 7.61 -5.39 17.52
C ILE A 106 7.88 -4.10 18.28
N THR A 107 8.90 -4.07 19.14
CA THR A 107 9.20 -2.94 20.04
C THR A 107 10.69 -2.58 19.96
N PRO A 108 11.07 -1.38 19.48
CA PRO A 108 12.48 -0.92 19.41
C PRO A 108 13.17 -0.82 20.77
N PHE A 109 14.51 -0.92 20.78
CA PHE A 109 15.34 -0.82 21.98
C PHE A 109 15.09 0.45 22.80
N ASP A 110 14.87 1.59 22.13
CA ASP A 110 14.74 2.91 22.75
C ASP A 110 13.28 3.35 22.98
N ARG A 111 12.29 2.43 22.93
CA ARG A 111 10.85 2.75 23.04
C ARG A 111 10.07 1.81 23.95
N THR A 112 9.22 2.38 24.80
CA THR A 112 8.17 1.66 25.55
C THR A 112 6.98 1.23 24.66
N ARG A 113 6.76 1.96 23.56
CA ARG A 113 5.70 1.70 22.57
C ARG A 113 6.28 1.06 21.31
N GLY A 114 5.65 -0.04 20.86
CA GLY A 114 5.97 -0.73 19.62
C GLY A 114 4.89 -0.57 18.56
N TRP A 115 4.98 -1.35 17.48
CA TRP A 115 3.92 -1.54 16.49
C TRP A 115 3.42 -2.99 16.50
N PHE A 116 2.19 -3.17 16.02
CA PHE A 116 1.57 -4.48 15.84
C PHE A 116 1.42 -4.78 14.36
N LEU A 117 1.83 -5.99 13.98
CA LEU A 117 1.59 -6.58 12.66
C LEU A 117 0.49 -7.62 12.82
N ASN A 118 -0.49 -7.64 11.92
CA ASN A 118 -1.64 -8.53 12.03
C ASN A 118 -1.51 -9.68 11.02
N PRO A 119 -1.97 -10.90 11.34
CA PRO A 119 -2.00 -11.98 10.36
C PRO A 119 -2.78 -11.52 9.14
N GLY A 120 -2.09 -11.45 8.00
CA GLY A 120 -2.69 -11.22 6.69
C GLY A 120 -2.75 -12.52 5.90
N TRP A 121 -3.24 -12.42 4.68
CA TRP A 121 -3.32 -13.50 3.71
C TRP A 121 -2.24 -13.34 2.63
N LEU A 122 -1.59 -14.43 2.22
CA LEU A 122 -0.74 -14.50 1.02
C LEU A 122 -1.22 -15.61 0.08
N GLY A 123 -0.98 -15.42 -1.21
CA GLY A 123 -1.33 -16.34 -2.28
C GLY A 123 -1.72 -15.64 -3.58
N THR A 124 -2.43 -16.39 -4.42
CA THR A 124 -3.04 -15.96 -5.69
C THR A 124 -4.56 -15.83 -5.51
N LEU A 125 -5.17 -14.75 -6.00
CA LEU A 125 -6.63 -14.56 -5.98
C LEU A 125 -7.13 -13.97 -7.30
N GLN A 126 -8.41 -14.17 -7.60
CA GLN A 126 -9.11 -13.55 -8.72
C GLN A 126 -10.04 -12.44 -8.22
N ILE A 127 -9.91 -11.23 -8.79
CA ILE A 127 -10.91 -10.17 -8.66
C ILE A 127 -11.78 -10.18 -9.92
N LYS A 128 -13.05 -10.56 -9.78
CA LYS A 128 -14.04 -10.52 -10.88
C LYS A 128 -14.82 -9.21 -10.81
N ILE A 129 -14.80 -8.45 -11.90
CA ILE A 129 -15.46 -7.13 -12.00
C ILE A 129 -16.43 -7.12 -13.18
N GLN A 130 -17.69 -6.80 -12.86
CA GLN A 130 -18.82 -6.73 -13.79
C GLN A 130 -19.46 -5.35 -13.67
N GLY A 131 -19.64 -4.61 -14.77
CA GLY A 131 -20.22 -3.27 -14.80
C GLY A 131 -20.40 -2.81 -16.25
N ASP A 132 -20.85 -1.57 -16.44
CA ASP A 132 -20.81 -0.91 -17.75
C ASP A 132 -19.37 -0.72 -18.28
N PRO A 133 -19.16 -0.59 -19.60
CA PRO A 133 -17.83 -0.52 -20.20
C PRO A 133 -16.98 0.65 -19.68
N GLU A 134 -17.59 1.82 -19.44
CA GLU A 134 -16.92 3.01 -18.91
C GLU A 134 -16.35 2.76 -17.52
N THR A 135 -17.18 2.25 -16.59
CA THR A 135 -16.74 1.84 -15.25
C THR A 135 -15.64 0.77 -15.31
N LEU A 136 -15.68 -0.15 -16.28
CA LEU A 136 -14.63 -1.16 -16.44
C LEU A 136 -13.30 -0.56 -16.87
N VAL A 137 -13.29 0.41 -17.81
CA VAL A 137 -12.08 1.14 -18.23
C VAL A 137 -11.44 1.86 -17.03
N GLU A 138 -12.24 2.61 -16.26
CA GLU A 138 -11.76 3.32 -15.07
C GLU A 138 -11.13 2.37 -14.03
N LEU A 139 -11.82 1.27 -13.72
CA LEU A 139 -11.34 0.28 -12.75
C LEU A 139 -10.10 -0.47 -13.25
N TYR A 140 -9.97 -0.69 -14.56
CA TYR A 140 -8.76 -1.26 -15.16
C TYR A 140 -7.56 -0.32 -14.98
N ILE A 141 -7.71 0.97 -15.28
CA ILE A 141 -6.66 1.97 -15.13
C ILE A 141 -6.28 2.15 -13.66
N LEU A 142 -7.26 2.23 -12.77
CA LEU A 142 -7.07 2.22 -11.32
C LEU A 142 -6.25 1.02 -10.86
N LEU A 143 -6.59 -0.20 -11.30
CA LEU A 143 -5.87 -1.42 -10.93
C LEU A 143 -4.42 -1.42 -11.43
N ARG A 144 -4.15 -0.95 -12.65
CA ARG A 144 -2.78 -0.85 -13.21
C ARG A 144 -1.95 0.25 -12.55
N PHE A 145 -2.59 1.35 -12.16
CA PHE A 145 -1.97 2.40 -11.38
C PHE A 145 -1.56 1.91 -9.99
N ILE A 146 -2.48 1.32 -9.22
CA ILE A 146 -2.18 0.85 -7.85
C ILE A 146 -1.34 -0.43 -7.84
N GLU A 147 -1.36 -1.25 -8.90
CA GLU A 147 -0.35 -2.28 -9.11
C GLU A 147 1.05 -1.65 -9.14
N THR A 148 1.23 -0.54 -9.84
CA THR A 148 2.55 0.08 -10.03
C THR A 148 3.00 0.83 -8.77
N TRP A 149 2.09 1.60 -8.15
CA TRP A 149 2.42 2.65 -7.19
C TRP A 149 1.76 2.52 -5.81
N GLY A 150 0.81 1.61 -5.65
CA GLY A 150 -0.05 1.52 -4.46
C GLY A 150 -0.16 0.10 -3.89
N ASN A 151 -1.36 -0.20 -3.41
CA ASN A 151 -1.71 -1.38 -2.62
C ASN A 151 -3.24 -1.55 -2.59
N ILE A 152 -3.70 -2.74 -2.18
CA ILE A 152 -5.11 -3.08 -1.97
C ILE A 152 -5.37 -3.54 -0.53
N GLY A 153 -6.60 -3.38 -0.05
CA GLY A 153 -6.95 -3.63 1.34
C GLY A 153 -6.45 -2.52 2.28
N ALA A 154 -6.24 -2.87 3.55
CA ALA A 154 -5.89 -1.94 4.60
C ALA A 154 -4.54 -2.29 5.26
N ARG A 155 -4.09 -1.42 6.18
CA ARG A 155 -2.74 -1.39 6.77
C ARG A 155 -1.57 -1.10 5.79
N PRO A 156 -1.74 -0.27 4.73
CA PRO A 156 -0.64 0.05 3.82
C PRO A 156 0.51 0.80 4.52
N GLN A 157 0.25 1.51 5.61
CA GLN A 157 1.25 2.13 6.49
C GLN A 157 2.16 1.14 7.23
N LEU A 158 1.84 -0.16 7.18
CA LEU A 158 2.65 -1.27 7.69
C LEU A 158 3.25 -2.13 6.56
N GLY A 159 3.00 -1.77 5.29
CA GLY A 159 3.47 -2.47 4.11
C GLY A 159 2.61 -3.65 3.65
N TYR A 160 1.30 -3.59 3.87
CA TYR A 160 0.34 -4.63 3.49
C TYR A 160 -0.27 -4.35 2.12
N GLY A 161 -0.66 -5.40 1.41
CA GLY A 161 -1.49 -5.29 0.21
C GLY A 161 -0.78 -4.91 -1.08
N ALA A 162 0.55 -4.92 -1.15
CA ALA A 162 1.21 -4.84 -2.45
C ALA A 162 1.01 -6.14 -3.23
N PHE A 163 0.77 -6.01 -4.53
CA PHE A 163 0.48 -7.12 -5.42
C PHE A 163 1.16 -6.92 -6.78
N ARG A 164 0.97 -7.92 -7.64
CA ARG A 164 1.25 -7.92 -9.08
C ARG A 164 0.08 -8.57 -9.81
N ILE A 165 -0.30 -8.04 -10.96
CA ILE A 165 -1.27 -8.67 -11.85
C ILE A 165 -0.55 -9.78 -12.62
N ILE A 166 -1.17 -10.95 -12.70
CA ILE A 166 -0.64 -12.11 -13.45
C ILE A 166 -1.15 -12.01 -14.89
N ASP A 167 -2.47 -11.98 -15.05
CA ASP A 167 -3.21 -11.85 -16.30
C ASP A 167 -4.53 -11.08 -16.08
N ILE A 168 -5.14 -10.65 -17.19
CA ILE A 168 -6.46 -10.04 -17.21
C ILE A 168 -7.25 -10.68 -18.34
N LYS A 169 -8.38 -11.31 -17.99
CA LYS A 169 -9.37 -11.83 -18.93
C LYS A 169 -10.43 -10.78 -19.19
N ASP A 170 -10.91 -10.71 -20.43
CA ASP A 170 -11.83 -9.69 -20.93
C ASP A 170 -11.43 -8.25 -20.51
N PRO A 171 -10.18 -7.81 -20.80
CA PRO A 171 -9.78 -6.44 -20.52
C PRO A 171 -10.67 -5.46 -21.30
N PRO A 172 -11.06 -4.32 -20.71
CA PRO A 172 -11.77 -3.28 -21.44
C PRO A 172 -10.86 -2.62 -22.50
N PRO A 173 -11.43 -1.87 -23.47
CA PRO A 173 -10.65 -1.16 -24.48
C PRO A 173 -9.58 -0.25 -23.86
N ALA A 174 -8.43 -0.14 -24.52
CA ALA A 174 -7.37 0.76 -24.09
C ALA A 174 -7.84 2.23 -24.25
N ALA A 175 -7.72 3.00 -23.18
CA ALA A 175 -8.07 4.42 -23.14
C ALA A 175 -6.92 5.24 -22.56
N CYS A 176 -6.62 6.38 -23.19
CA CYS A 176 -5.70 7.37 -22.66
C CYS A 176 -6.51 8.44 -21.90
N TYR A 177 -6.15 8.68 -20.65
CA TYR A 177 -6.72 9.77 -19.84
C TYR A 177 -5.78 10.98 -19.89
N ALA A 178 -6.31 12.15 -19.60
CA ALA A 178 -5.58 13.41 -19.71
C ALA A 178 -4.38 13.50 -18.76
N ILE A 179 -3.45 14.38 -19.12
CA ILE A 179 -2.41 14.91 -18.22
C ILE A 179 -3.11 15.59 -17.03
N TYR A 180 -2.41 15.70 -15.89
CA TYR A 180 -2.89 16.35 -14.65
C TYR A 180 -3.74 17.61 -14.91
N GLY A 181 -4.90 17.70 -14.25
CA GLY A 181 -5.83 18.82 -14.45
C GLY A 181 -5.33 20.12 -13.82
N ASP A 182 -5.73 21.26 -14.38
CA ASP A 182 -5.16 22.60 -14.07
C ASP A 182 -5.60 23.23 -12.73
N ARG A 183 -6.50 22.58 -11.98
CA ARG A 183 -7.00 23.11 -10.70
C ARG A 183 -5.89 23.08 -9.64
N SER A 184 -5.82 24.07 -8.75
CA SER A 184 -5.00 23.93 -7.53
C SER A 184 -5.46 22.71 -6.70
N PRO A 185 -4.54 21.90 -6.15
CA PRO A 185 -4.88 20.89 -5.16
C PRO A 185 -5.47 21.50 -3.88
N SER A 186 -6.18 20.69 -3.10
CA SER A 186 -6.68 21.03 -1.77
C SER A 186 -5.95 20.23 -0.68
N ASP A 187 -6.33 20.41 0.59
CA ASP A 187 -5.82 19.62 1.72
C ASP A 187 -6.13 18.11 1.66
N GLN A 188 -6.98 17.68 0.72
CA GLN A 188 -7.34 16.28 0.53
C GLN A 188 -6.32 15.53 -0.34
N PRO A 189 -6.12 14.20 -0.15
CA PRO A 189 -5.21 13.41 -0.97
C PRO A 189 -5.51 13.51 -2.47
N ASP A 190 -4.52 13.95 -3.25
CA ASP A 190 -4.61 14.35 -4.65
C ASP A 190 -3.34 13.91 -5.39
N LEU A 191 -3.45 13.26 -6.55
CA LEU A 191 -2.28 12.72 -7.27
C LEU A 191 -1.21 13.78 -7.58
N ARG A 192 -1.59 15.05 -7.73
CA ARG A 192 -0.68 16.17 -8.03
C ARG A 192 0.20 16.56 -6.85
N THR A 193 -0.16 16.14 -5.64
CA THR A 193 0.62 16.34 -4.41
C THR A 193 1.29 15.05 -3.93
N PHE A 194 1.40 14.01 -4.76
CA PHE A 194 2.05 12.74 -4.40
C PHE A 194 3.41 12.58 -5.08
N THR A 195 4.45 12.32 -4.29
CA THR A 195 5.72 11.83 -4.84
C THR A 195 5.70 10.32 -4.97
N PHE A 196 5.96 9.84 -6.18
CA PHE A 196 6.15 8.43 -6.47
C PHE A 196 7.63 8.08 -6.68
N PHE A 197 7.91 6.80 -6.50
CA PHE A 197 9.09 6.40 -5.77
C PHE A 197 9.34 4.89 -6.00
N LYS A 198 10.54 4.47 -6.45
CA LYS A 198 10.91 3.04 -6.59
C LYS A 198 12.43 2.67 -6.54
N LEU A 199 13.06 2.59 -5.35
CA LEU A 199 14.37 1.93 -5.16
C LEU A 199 14.21 0.42 -5.37
N ARG A 200 15.34 -0.20 -5.74
CA ARG A 200 15.61 -1.62 -5.53
C ARG A 200 16.97 -1.73 -4.85
N PHE A 201 17.18 -2.75 -4.03
CA PHE A 201 18.42 -2.93 -3.27
C PHE A 201 18.76 -4.42 -3.21
N THR A 202 20.01 -4.75 -3.51
CA THR A 202 20.51 -6.12 -3.46
C THR A 202 21.09 -6.38 -2.06
N THR A 203 20.58 -7.38 -1.37
CA THR A 203 20.99 -7.70 0.00
C THR A 203 22.19 -8.65 -0.02
N LYS A 204 23.31 -8.27 0.62
CA LYS A 204 24.53 -9.09 0.69
C LYS A 204 24.33 -10.46 1.37
N THR A 205 23.30 -10.61 2.20
CA THR A 205 22.89 -11.88 2.83
C THR A 205 21.36 -11.98 2.86
N ALA A 206 20.83 -13.21 2.85
CA ALA A 206 19.40 -13.45 3.08
C ALA A 206 18.92 -13.02 4.49
N THR A 207 19.85 -12.87 5.44
CA THR A 207 19.62 -12.49 6.83
C THR A 207 19.72 -10.99 7.12
N TRP A 208 19.86 -10.14 6.09
CA TRP A 208 19.96 -8.67 6.22
C TRP A 208 18.91 -8.05 7.17
N TRP A 209 17.70 -8.60 7.19
CA TRP A 209 16.59 -8.12 8.00
C TRP A 209 16.82 -8.29 9.50
N GLN A 210 17.67 -9.23 9.90
CA GLN A 210 17.99 -9.51 11.30
C GLN A 210 18.80 -8.37 11.96
N THR A 211 19.27 -7.37 11.20
CA THR A 211 19.96 -6.19 11.74
C THR A 211 19.07 -4.94 11.80
N VAL A 212 17.80 -5.02 11.36
CA VAL A 212 16.87 -3.88 11.32
C VAL A 212 16.39 -3.52 12.73
N PRO A 213 16.46 -2.25 13.17
CA PRO A 213 15.95 -1.83 14.47
C PRO A 213 14.48 -2.17 14.70
N GLY A 214 14.13 -2.57 15.91
CA GLY A 214 12.84 -3.18 16.27
C GLY A 214 12.83 -4.69 16.05
N ILE A 215 13.37 -5.18 14.93
CA ILE A 215 13.40 -6.61 14.59
C ILE A 215 14.58 -7.32 15.27
N ARG A 216 15.79 -6.75 15.18
CA ARG A 216 17.00 -7.34 15.78
C ARG A 216 16.86 -7.54 17.30
N GLU A 217 16.11 -6.68 17.99
CA GLU A 217 15.84 -6.75 19.42
C GLU A 217 14.90 -7.90 19.84
N LEU A 218 14.31 -8.64 18.88
CA LEU A 218 13.55 -9.87 19.13
C LEU A 218 14.44 -11.12 19.11
N ARG A 219 15.62 -11.06 18.46
CA ARG A 219 16.54 -12.19 18.30
C ARG A 219 17.12 -12.62 19.66
N GLY A 220 17.14 -13.93 19.91
CA GLY A 220 17.79 -14.53 21.08
C GLY A 220 17.06 -14.34 22.42
N LYS A 221 15.96 -13.59 22.47
CA LYS A 221 15.13 -13.46 23.67
C LYS A 221 14.18 -14.64 23.82
N LEU A 222 14.22 -15.32 24.96
CA LEU A 222 13.37 -16.47 25.25
C LEU A 222 11.87 -16.11 25.20
N ASP A 223 11.49 -14.96 25.73
CA ASP A 223 10.11 -14.46 25.72
C ASP A 223 9.64 -14.01 24.32
N LYS A 224 10.55 -13.83 23.35
CA LYS A 224 10.27 -13.45 21.95
C LYS A 224 10.55 -14.57 20.95
N LYS A 225 10.88 -15.78 21.42
CA LYS A 225 11.19 -16.95 20.56
C LYS A 225 10.07 -17.23 19.55
N ARG A 226 8.82 -17.00 19.94
CA ARG A 226 7.67 -17.09 19.02
C ARG A 226 7.75 -16.01 17.95
N GLU A 227 7.70 -14.72 18.32
CA GLU A 227 7.67 -13.62 17.34
C GLU A 227 8.86 -13.66 16.37
N TRP A 228 10.02 -14.16 16.82
CA TRP A 228 11.17 -14.42 15.95
C TRP A 228 10.89 -15.53 14.90
N SER A 229 10.36 -16.69 15.31
CA SER A 229 10.01 -17.80 14.42
C SER A 229 8.95 -17.41 13.37
N GLU A 230 8.03 -16.52 13.72
CA GLU A 230 7.01 -15.99 12.80
C GLU A 230 7.65 -15.05 11.76
N LEU A 231 8.63 -14.23 12.18
CA LEU A 231 9.42 -13.40 11.27
C LEU A 231 10.36 -14.21 10.35
N GLU A 232 10.89 -15.35 10.82
CA GLU A 232 11.64 -16.28 9.97
C GLU A 232 10.76 -16.97 8.92
N GLN A 233 9.51 -17.30 9.24
CA GLN A 233 8.53 -17.80 8.27
C GLN A 233 8.17 -16.73 7.23
N LEU A 234 7.88 -15.50 7.68
CA LEU A 234 7.62 -14.35 6.79
C LEU A 234 8.79 -14.12 5.82
N ALA A 235 10.03 -14.13 6.33
CA ALA A 235 11.22 -13.94 5.51
C ALA A 235 11.43 -15.05 4.47
N LYS A 236 11.07 -16.31 4.78
CA LYS A 236 11.06 -17.42 3.80
C LYS A 236 10.05 -17.21 2.67
N HIS A 237 8.94 -16.53 2.96
CA HIS A 237 7.95 -16.10 1.96
C HIS A 237 8.31 -14.78 1.27
N GLY A 238 9.56 -14.30 1.41
CA GLY A 238 10.05 -13.07 0.78
C GLY A 238 9.54 -11.78 1.42
N MET A 239 8.77 -11.85 2.51
CA MET A 239 8.23 -10.69 3.19
C MET A 239 8.98 -10.40 4.49
N VAL A 240 9.49 -9.18 4.62
CA VAL A 240 9.97 -8.69 5.92
C VAL A 240 9.24 -7.39 6.26
N PRO A 241 8.58 -7.29 7.43
CA PRO A 241 7.79 -6.13 7.83
C PRO A 241 8.68 -4.98 8.36
N THR A 242 9.66 -4.55 7.55
CA THR A 242 10.62 -3.48 7.87
C THR A 242 10.04 -2.07 7.75
N THR A 243 8.88 -1.91 7.11
CA THR A 243 8.21 -0.61 6.88
C THR A 243 8.21 0.30 8.12
N PRO A 244 7.75 -0.13 9.31
CA PRO A 244 7.65 0.79 10.44
C PRO A 244 9.02 1.21 11.00
N ALA A 245 10.04 0.37 10.84
CA ALA A 245 11.43 0.70 11.18
C ALA A 245 12.04 1.69 10.17
N LEU A 246 11.85 1.46 8.87
CA LEU A 246 12.35 2.39 7.85
C LEU A 246 11.60 3.73 7.86
N LYS A 247 10.32 3.77 8.27
CA LYS A 247 9.59 5.04 8.49
C LYS A 247 10.35 5.98 9.42
N ILE A 248 10.99 5.45 10.47
CA ILE A 248 11.79 6.25 11.41
C ILE A 248 13.06 6.78 10.71
N ILE A 249 13.75 5.93 9.94
CA ILE A 249 14.97 6.31 9.22
C ILE A 249 14.67 7.38 8.15
N PHE A 250 13.60 7.22 7.36
CA PHE A 250 13.19 8.24 6.39
C PHE A 250 12.72 9.54 7.07
N ALA A 251 12.02 9.47 8.20
CA ALA A 251 11.66 10.67 8.97
C ALA A 251 12.90 11.43 9.49
N ILE A 252 13.98 10.73 9.88
CA ILE A 252 15.25 11.33 10.27
C ILE A 252 15.92 12.03 9.07
N ILE A 253 15.99 11.34 7.92
CA ILE A 253 16.59 11.87 6.68
C ILE A 253 15.84 13.13 6.19
N ILE A 254 14.50 13.10 6.19
CA ILE A 254 13.65 14.17 5.64
C ILE A 254 13.59 15.40 6.55
N ASN A 255 13.60 15.21 7.88
CA ASN A 255 13.46 16.31 8.84
C ASN A 255 14.81 16.77 9.45
N GLY A 256 15.93 16.21 8.99
CA GLY A 256 17.29 16.65 9.35
C GLY A 256 17.68 16.49 10.83
N HIS A 257 16.99 15.64 11.60
CA HIS A 257 17.25 15.49 13.04
C HIS A 257 18.58 14.73 13.31
N PRO A 258 19.55 15.32 14.03
CA PRO A 258 20.83 14.67 14.30
C PRO A 258 20.70 13.64 15.44
N ARG A 259 20.29 12.41 15.10
CA ARG A 259 20.57 11.22 15.90
C ARG A 259 21.39 10.23 15.08
N THR A 260 22.67 10.16 15.41
CA THR A 260 23.66 9.23 14.85
C THR A 260 23.42 7.80 15.32
N TYR A 261 22.39 7.15 14.79
CA TYR A 261 22.26 5.69 14.92
C TYR A 261 23.34 5.02 14.04
N PRO A 262 24.24 4.18 14.59
CA PRO A 262 25.28 3.51 13.82
C PRO A 262 24.68 2.36 12.99
N ILE A 263 24.15 2.70 11.82
CA ILE A 263 23.61 1.75 10.85
C ILE A 263 24.17 2.09 9.47
N GLY A 264 25.03 1.21 8.94
CA GLY A 264 25.73 1.41 7.67
C GLY A 264 24.83 1.26 6.45
N PHE A 265 23.92 2.20 6.21
CA PHE A 265 23.11 2.30 5.00
C PHE A 265 23.69 3.33 4.02
N SER A 266 24.59 2.89 3.13
CA SER A 266 25.08 3.68 2.00
C SER A 266 24.03 3.74 0.87
N VAL A 267 23.13 4.73 0.90
CA VAL A 267 22.07 4.91 -0.12
C VAL A 267 22.60 5.74 -1.30
N GLN A 268 23.23 5.10 -2.30
CA GLN A 268 23.78 5.80 -3.47
C GLN A 268 22.70 6.49 -4.35
N PHE A 269 23.07 7.60 -5.01
CA PHE A 269 22.27 8.30 -6.03
C PHE A 269 22.88 8.02 -7.41
N GLY A 270 22.68 6.80 -7.92
CA GLY A 270 23.38 6.36 -9.13
C GLY A 270 24.89 6.36 -8.89
N ARG A 271 25.62 7.19 -9.66
CA ARG A 271 27.08 7.34 -9.53
C ARG A 271 27.54 8.38 -8.50
N GLU A 272 26.64 9.18 -7.91
CA GLU A 272 27.04 10.30 -7.05
C GLU A 272 26.68 10.12 -5.57
N THR A 273 27.55 10.67 -4.72
CA THR A 273 27.44 10.67 -3.26
C THR A 273 27.09 12.09 -2.80
N ILE A 274 25.79 12.41 -2.81
CA ILE A 274 25.32 13.75 -2.42
C ILE A 274 25.42 13.91 -0.90
N ALA A 275 26.39 14.72 -0.46
CA ALA A 275 26.62 15.10 0.93
C ALA A 275 26.21 16.56 1.19
N SER A 276 24.92 16.87 1.03
CA SER A 276 24.36 18.19 1.34
C SER A 276 22.90 18.07 1.79
N ALA A 277 22.45 19.02 2.62
CA ALA A 277 21.12 19.00 3.22
C ALA A 277 20.09 19.73 2.36
N VAL A 278 19.07 19.02 1.87
CA VAL A 278 17.89 19.62 1.22
C VAL A 278 16.90 20.03 2.30
N LYS A 279 16.69 21.34 2.49
CA LYS A 279 15.56 21.84 3.28
C LYS A 279 14.27 21.67 2.48
N LEU A 280 13.32 20.93 3.04
CA LEU A 280 11.99 20.75 2.45
C LEU A 280 10.96 21.66 3.14
N PRO A 281 10.00 22.26 2.40
CA PRO A 281 9.02 23.18 2.97
C PRO A 281 7.97 22.44 3.82
N SER A 282 7.49 23.10 4.87
CA SER A 282 6.45 22.58 5.76
C SER A 282 5.06 22.81 5.19
N VAL A 283 4.34 21.74 4.84
CA VAL A 283 2.92 21.76 4.48
C VAL A 283 2.18 20.69 5.31
N GLY A 284 0.92 20.96 5.67
CA GLY A 284 0.09 20.10 6.51
C GLY A 284 -0.37 18.81 5.83
N HIS A 285 -1.14 18.01 6.58
CA HIS A 285 -1.81 16.77 6.13
C HIS A 285 -0.86 15.61 5.73
N ILE A 286 -0.33 14.89 6.73
CA ILE A 286 0.62 13.78 6.54
C ILE A 286 -0.09 12.41 6.52
N ALA A 287 -0.49 11.95 5.34
CA ALA A 287 -0.90 10.56 5.11
C ALA A 287 0.35 9.64 5.01
N TRP A 288 0.59 8.80 6.02
CA TRP A 288 1.76 7.93 6.07
C TRP A 288 1.56 6.59 5.35
N ILE A 289 1.80 6.48 4.04
CA ILE A 289 1.78 5.20 3.30
C ILE A 289 3.21 4.79 2.90
N LEU A 290 3.89 4.05 3.78
CA LEU A 290 5.27 3.63 3.54
C LEU A 290 5.35 2.13 3.19
N GLN A 291 5.64 1.79 1.93
CA GLN A 291 5.97 0.41 1.55
C GLN A 291 7.21 0.30 0.67
N MET A 292 8.27 1.05 1.00
CA MET A 292 9.59 0.59 0.62
C MET A 292 10.61 1.61 0.10
N SER A 293 10.35 2.18 -1.09
CA SER A 293 11.45 2.66 -1.95
C SER A 293 11.19 3.96 -2.76
N GLY A 294 12.07 4.99 -2.61
CA GLY A 294 12.18 6.35 -3.26
C GLY A 294 12.82 6.39 -4.69
N ARG A 295 13.21 7.46 -5.41
CA ARG A 295 13.31 8.95 -5.34
C ARG A 295 12.45 9.57 -6.50
N PHE A 296 11.97 10.83 -6.63
CA PHE A 296 11.74 12.09 -5.85
C PHE A 296 10.99 13.10 -6.81
N GLU A 297 10.44 14.29 -6.51
CA GLU A 297 10.40 15.21 -5.33
C GLU A 297 8.95 15.61 -4.89
N VAL A 298 8.80 16.50 -3.90
CA VAL A 298 8.08 16.24 -2.61
C VAL A 298 6.58 16.57 -2.50
N GLY A 299 5.85 15.57 -2.01
CA GLY A 299 4.47 15.56 -1.51
C GLY A 299 4.11 14.15 -1.03
N CYS A 300 2.89 13.92 -0.52
CA CYS A 300 2.33 12.65 0.01
C CYS A 300 3.08 11.38 -0.44
N ILE A 301 3.92 10.86 0.46
CA ILE A 301 4.89 9.81 0.16
C ILE A 301 4.19 8.46 -0.03
N CYS A 302 4.24 7.90 -1.24
CA CYS A 302 3.90 6.49 -1.49
C CYS A 302 5.08 5.73 -2.11
N LEU A 303 5.62 4.79 -1.36
CA LEU A 303 6.92 4.13 -1.54
C LEU A 303 6.69 2.63 -1.90
N LYS A 304 7.34 2.00 -2.92
CA LYS A 304 7.10 0.55 -3.28
C LYS A 304 8.36 -0.30 -3.55
N ILE A 305 8.91 -1.01 -2.54
CA ILE A 305 10.08 -1.89 -2.74
C ILE A 305 9.75 -3.13 -3.55
N THR A 306 10.78 -3.65 -4.20
CA THR A 306 10.82 -5.01 -4.72
C THR A 306 12.19 -5.56 -4.34
N MET A 307 12.20 -6.76 -3.77
CA MET A 307 13.40 -7.56 -3.58
C MET A 307 13.35 -8.72 -4.57
N ASP A 308 14.46 -8.99 -5.23
CA ASP A 308 14.62 -10.19 -6.05
C ASP A 308 15.12 -11.33 -5.15
N ALA A 309 14.57 -12.54 -5.34
CA ALA A 309 15.13 -13.73 -4.70
C ALA A 309 16.51 -14.05 -5.31
N PRO A 310 17.46 -14.64 -4.55
CA PRO A 310 18.73 -15.08 -5.12
C PRO A 310 18.46 -16.11 -6.21
N SER A 311 18.92 -15.85 -7.43
CA SER A 311 18.76 -16.73 -8.58
C SER A 311 19.67 -17.95 -8.50
N SER A 312 19.20 -19.00 -7.83
CA SER A 312 19.49 -20.36 -8.28
C SER A 312 18.93 -20.55 -9.69
N GLU A 313 19.55 -21.45 -10.46
CA GLU A 313 19.25 -21.73 -11.88
C GLU A 313 19.62 -20.60 -12.85
N ARG A 314 20.90 -20.61 -13.25
CA ARG A 314 21.25 -20.50 -14.68
C ARG A 314 21.64 -21.89 -15.17
N PHE A 315 20.97 -22.36 -16.21
CA PHE A 315 21.51 -23.21 -17.26
C PHE A 315 20.96 -22.67 -18.59
#